data_AF-A0A078HA70-F1
#
_entry.id   AF-A0A078HA70-F1
#
_cell.length_a   1.000
_cell.length_b   1.000
_cell.length_c   1.000
_cell.angle_alpha   90.00
_cell.angle_beta   90.00
_cell.angle_gamma   90.00
#
_symmetry.space_group_name_H-M   'P 1'
#
loop_
_entity.id
_entity.type
_entity.pdbx_description
1 polymer ?
#
loop_
_entity_poly.entity_id
_entity_poly.type
_entity_poly.pdbx_seq_one_letter_code
_entity_poly.pdbx_strand_id
1 'polypeptide(L)'
;MQAILLGHTDSYTKDKMMQVTIAYNHFGEGLIQRMPRCRHGYFHVVNNDYTHWEMYAIGGSANPTVNSQGNRFLASGNRFAKEVTKRVGAGEGEWNQWNWRSQGDLLLNGAYFTSSGAEASSSYARSSLAAKSSSLIDMLTYSSGVLKCRIGTPC
;
A
#
# COMPACT_ATOMS: atom_id res chain seq x y z
N MET A 1 -11.46 -10.85 -5.24
CA MET A 1 -12.04 -9.86 -4.30
C MET A 1 -11.34 -8.50 -4.44
N GLN A 2 -11.97 -7.39 -4.03
CA GLN A 2 -11.34 -6.05 -3.95
C GLN A 2 -11.35 -5.58 -2.48
N ALA A 3 -10.29 -4.93 -2.01
CA ALA A 3 -10.17 -4.60 -0.59
C ALA A 3 -10.58 -3.15 -0.25
N ILE A 4 -9.74 -2.16 -0.55
CA ILE A 4 -9.83 -0.80 -0.01
C ILE A 4 -9.79 0.25 -1.13
N LEU A 5 -10.81 1.12 -1.18
CA LEU A 5 -10.86 2.27 -2.08
C LEU A 5 -10.84 3.57 -1.25
N LEU A 6 -9.85 4.43 -1.48
CA LEU A 6 -9.70 5.72 -0.79
C LEU A 6 -9.78 6.85 -1.82
N GLY A 7 -10.83 7.66 -1.70
CA GLY A 7 -11.26 8.66 -2.69
C GLY A 7 -12.13 8.02 -3.78
N HIS A 8 -13.33 8.57 -3.98
CA HIS A 8 -14.37 7.93 -4.81
C HIS A 8 -14.21 8.23 -6.31
N THR A 9 -13.97 9.50 -6.67
CA THR A 9 -13.91 9.99 -8.04
C THR A 9 -12.66 10.87 -8.27
N ASP A 10 -12.11 10.82 -9.49
CA ASP A 10 -10.92 11.59 -9.87
C ASP A 10 -11.19 13.10 -9.97
N SER A 11 -12.47 13.51 -10.02
CA SER A 11 -12.89 14.92 -10.09
C SER A 11 -13.08 15.59 -8.73
N TYR A 12 -13.05 14.83 -7.62
CA TYR A 12 -13.34 15.36 -6.29
C TYR A 12 -12.07 15.85 -5.60
N THR A 13 -11.59 17.02 -6.01
CA THR A 13 -10.29 17.57 -5.59
C THR A 13 -10.19 17.91 -4.10
N LYS A 14 -11.28 17.89 -3.34
CA LYS A 14 -11.24 18.06 -1.88
C LYS A 14 -10.50 16.92 -1.17
N ASP A 15 -10.44 15.74 -1.80
CA ASP A 15 -9.69 14.58 -1.28
C ASP A 15 -8.17 14.78 -1.31
N LYS A 16 -7.64 15.87 -1.91
CA LYS A 16 -6.22 16.21 -1.81
C LYS A 16 -5.73 16.42 -0.37
N MET A 17 -6.64 16.77 0.54
CA MET A 17 -6.33 16.94 1.96
C MET A 17 -6.39 15.63 2.75
N MET A 18 -6.86 14.54 2.14
CA MET A 18 -6.92 13.24 2.79
C MET A 18 -5.51 12.74 3.10
N GLN A 19 -5.34 12.25 4.33
CA GLN A 19 -4.12 11.60 4.78
C GLN A 19 -4.50 10.29 5.46
N VAL A 20 -3.92 9.19 5.00
CA VAL A 20 -4.23 7.86 5.53
C VAL A 20 -2.93 7.12 5.82
N THR A 21 -2.86 6.49 6.99
CA THR A 21 -1.82 5.50 7.30
C THR A 21 -2.44 4.11 7.32
N ILE A 22 -1.86 3.19 6.56
CA ILE A 22 -2.26 1.78 6.49
C ILE A 22 -1.10 1.01 7.08
N ALA A 23 -1.32 0.41 8.26
CA ALA A 23 -0.25 -0.23 9.01
C ALA A 23 -0.69 -1.56 9.64
N TYR A 24 0.25 -2.50 9.72
CA TYR A 24 0.11 -3.77 10.44
C TYR A 24 -1.08 -4.64 9.97
N ASN A 25 -1.47 -4.51 8.71
CA ASN A 25 -2.49 -5.36 8.09
C ASN A 25 -1.85 -6.59 7.44
N HIS A 26 -2.59 -7.70 7.44
CA HIS A 26 -2.29 -8.86 6.61
C HIS A 26 -3.31 -8.92 5.46
N PHE A 27 -2.85 -8.65 4.24
CA PHE A 27 -3.60 -8.80 3.00
C PHE A 27 -3.31 -10.18 2.42
N GLY A 28 -4.15 -11.14 2.79
CA GLY A 28 -4.00 -12.55 2.41
C GLY A 28 -4.49 -12.89 0.99
N GLU A 29 -4.49 -14.19 0.71
CA GLU A 29 -4.83 -14.77 -0.59
C GLU A 29 -6.27 -14.46 -1.05
N GLY A 30 -6.51 -14.51 -2.36
CA GLY A 30 -7.82 -14.28 -2.98
C GLY A 30 -8.19 -12.80 -3.19
N LEU A 31 -7.36 -11.88 -2.70
CA LEU A 31 -7.43 -10.46 -3.05
C LEU A 31 -6.88 -10.23 -4.46
N ILE A 32 -7.69 -9.62 -5.32
CA ILE A 32 -7.28 -9.34 -6.70
C ILE A 32 -6.52 -8.01 -6.75
N GLN A 33 -7.05 -6.99 -6.05
CA GLN A 33 -6.55 -5.62 -6.16
C GLN A 33 -7.01 -4.69 -5.03
N ARG A 34 -6.43 -3.49 -5.02
CA ARG A 34 -6.82 -2.33 -4.20
C ARG A 34 -6.46 -2.46 -2.71
N MET A 35 -5.19 -2.67 -2.40
CA MET A 35 -4.68 -2.78 -1.03
C MET A 35 -3.60 -1.70 -0.73
N PRO A 36 -3.88 -0.40 -0.89
CA PRO A 36 -5.16 0.25 -1.28
C PRO A 36 -5.23 0.62 -2.77
N ARG A 37 -6.39 1.10 -3.24
CA ARG A 37 -6.48 1.99 -4.40
C ARG A 37 -6.75 3.42 -3.94
N CYS A 38 -5.86 4.34 -4.32
CA CYS A 38 -5.80 5.70 -3.83
C CYS A 38 -6.13 6.76 -4.88
N ARG A 39 -6.66 7.90 -4.44
CA ARG A 39 -6.81 9.12 -5.26
C ARG A 39 -6.42 10.35 -4.48
N HIS A 40 -5.76 11.29 -5.17
CA HIS A 40 -5.37 12.61 -4.68
C HIS A 40 -4.45 12.67 -3.45
N GLY A 41 -4.93 12.28 -2.27
CA GLY A 41 -4.30 12.53 -0.98
C GLY A 41 -2.95 11.85 -0.76
N TYR A 42 -2.53 11.85 0.50
CA TYR A 42 -1.28 11.24 0.96
C TYR A 42 -1.54 9.90 1.67
N PHE A 43 -0.78 8.88 1.29
CA PHE A 43 -0.96 7.52 1.79
C PHE A 43 0.37 6.96 2.27
N HIS A 44 0.46 6.70 3.57
CA HIS A 44 1.58 6.00 4.17
C HIS A 44 1.22 4.53 4.35
N VAL A 45 1.81 3.67 3.52
CA VAL A 45 1.62 2.21 3.54
C VAL A 45 2.83 1.61 4.24
N VAL A 46 2.69 1.22 5.51
CA VAL A 46 3.83 0.88 6.36
C VAL A 46 3.67 -0.43 7.10
N ASN A 47 4.68 -1.29 7.03
CA ASN A 47 4.74 -2.56 7.76
C ASN A 47 3.48 -3.43 7.63
N ASN A 48 2.94 -3.59 6.42
CA ASN A 48 1.88 -4.54 6.11
C ASN A 48 2.47 -5.80 5.42
N ASP A 49 1.76 -6.91 5.51
CA ASP A 49 2.08 -8.16 4.83
C ASP A 49 1.10 -8.40 3.68
N TYR A 50 1.63 -8.68 2.49
CA TYR A 50 0.86 -8.89 1.27
C TYR A 50 1.19 -10.25 0.68
N THR A 51 0.17 -11.07 0.49
CA THR A 51 0.32 -12.43 -0.03
C THR A 51 -0.58 -12.64 -1.24
N HIS A 52 0.03 -12.98 -2.37
CA HIS A 52 -0.62 -13.54 -3.56
C HIS A 52 -1.77 -12.68 -4.13
N TRP A 53 -1.47 -11.42 -4.48
CA TRP A 53 -2.42 -10.62 -5.27
C TRP A 53 -2.50 -11.10 -6.72
N GLU A 54 -3.66 -10.93 -7.36
CA GLU A 54 -3.91 -11.41 -8.73
C GLU A 54 -3.78 -10.34 -9.82
N MET A 55 -3.74 -9.05 -9.45
CA MET A 55 -3.58 -7.96 -10.43
C MET A 55 -2.56 -6.91 -9.99
N TYR A 56 -2.77 -6.30 -8.81
CA TYR A 56 -1.81 -5.38 -8.20
C TYR A 56 -2.10 -5.25 -6.71
N ALA A 57 -1.09 -4.94 -5.89
CA ALA A 57 -1.30 -4.64 -4.47
C ALA A 57 -1.77 -3.19 -4.29
N ILE A 58 -0.91 -2.23 -4.64
CA ILE A 58 -1.13 -0.80 -4.44
C ILE A 58 -1.46 -0.13 -5.79
N GLY A 59 -2.54 0.62 -5.85
CA GLY A 59 -2.91 1.32 -7.08
C GLY A 59 -3.44 2.72 -6.86
N GLY A 60 -3.64 3.46 -7.95
CA GLY A 60 -4.20 4.79 -7.85
C GLY A 60 -4.43 5.50 -9.17
N SER A 61 -5.21 6.58 -9.09
CA SER A 61 -5.51 7.52 -10.17
C SER A 61 -5.58 8.94 -9.61
N ALA A 62 -5.48 9.96 -10.46
CA ALA A 62 -5.57 11.36 -10.07
C ALA A 62 -4.47 11.83 -9.07
N ASN A 63 -3.23 11.42 -9.32
CA ASN A 63 -2.01 11.87 -8.64
C ASN A 63 -2.03 11.76 -7.09
N PRO A 64 -2.24 10.55 -6.52
CA PRO A 64 -2.01 10.33 -5.10
C PRO A 64 -0.51 10.29 -4.79
N THR A 65 -0.13 10.71 -3.59
CA THR A 65 1.22 10.47 -3.06
C THR A 65 1.24 9.18 -2.24
N VAL A 66 2.07 8.21 -2.64
CA VAL A 66 2.19 6.91 -1.98
C VAL A 66 3.59 6.75 -1.41
N ASN A 67 3.65 6.57 -0.10
CA ASN A 67 4.86 6.26 0.63
C ASN A 67 4.77 4.83 1.18
N SER A 68 5.43 3.86 0.51
CA SER A 68 5.52 2.47 0.92
C SER A 68 6.81 2.25 1.72
N GLN A 69 6.71 1.79 2.98
CA GLN A 69 7.88 1.54 3.83
C GLN A 69 7.79 0.25 4.64
N GLY A 70 8.85 -0.56 4.61
CA GLY A 70 9.00 -1.73 5.48
C GLY A 70 7.93 -2.81 5.35
N ASN A 71 7.16 -2.83 4.26
CA ASN A 71 6.15 -3.86 3.98
C ASN A 71 6.81 -5.14 3.46
N ARG A 72 6.06 -6.24 3.45
CA ARG A 72 6.43 -7.49 2.78
C ARG A 72 5.46 -7.77 1.65
N PHE A 73 5.98 -8.00 0.45
CA PHE A 73 5.21 -8.32 -0.74
C PHE A 73 5.63 -9.68 -1.31
N LEU A 74 4.80 -10.70 -1.09
CA LEU A 74 4.95 -12.01 -1.68
C LEU A 74 4.00 -12.14 -2.88
N ALA A 75 4.55 -11.95 -4.09
CA ALA A 75 3.78 -12.15 -5.32
C ALA A 75 3.36 -13.62 -5.47
N SER A 76 2.22 -13.88 -6.13
CA SER A 76 1.80 -15.24 -6.49
C SER A 76 2.67 -15.84 -7.59
N GLY A 77 2.47 -17.12 -7.93
CA GLY A 77 3.14 -17.77 -9.06
C GLY A 77 2.78 -17.17 -10.44
N ASN A 78 1.76 -16.32 -10.53
CA ASN A 78 1.34 -15.69 -11.78
C ASN A 78 2.40 -14.69 -12.29
N ARG A 79 3.00 -14.98 -13.44
CA ARG A 79 4.01 -14.12 -14.08
C ARG A 79 3.50 -12.73 -14.48
N PHE A 80 2.19 -12.55 -14.59
CA PHE A 80 1.57 -11.28 -14.95
C PHE A 80 1.18 -10.41 -13.74
N ALA A 81 1.34 -10.92 -12.51
CA ALA A 81 1.00 -10.23 -11.27
C ALA A 81 2.23 -10.01 -10.38
N LYS A 82 3.33 -9.53 -10.98
CA LYS A 82 4.60 -9.27 -10.28
C LYS A 82 4.77 -7.83 -9.84
N GLU A 83 4.17 -6.88 -10.56
CA GLU A 83 4.22 -5.49 -10.16
C GLU A 83 3.30 -5.25 -8.96
N VAL A 84 3.87 -4.68 -7.89
CA VAL A 84 3.14 -4.24 -6.70
C VAL A 84 2.21 -3.08 -7.05
N THR A 85 2.64 -2.21 -7.96
CA THR A 85 2.03 -0.92 -8.28
C THR A 85 1.16 -0.95 -9.53
N LYS A 86 0.04 -0.20 -9.52
CA LYS A 86 -0.75 0.06 -10.75
C LYS A 86 -1.28 1.50 -10.82
N ARG A 87 -0.84 2.24 -11.84
CA ARG A 87 -1.42 3.54 -12.20
C ARG A 87 -2.58 3.35 -13.17
N VAL A 88 -3.70 4.02 -12.89
CA VAL A 88 -4.95 3.85 -13.63
C VAL A 88 -5.33 5.19 -14.27
N GLY A 89 -5.65 5.15 -15.56
CA GLY A 89 -6.18 6.32 -16.29
C GLY A 89 -5.16 7.40 -16.65
N ALA A 90 -3.86 7.15 -16.45
CA ALA A 90 -2.78 8.07 -16.79
C ALA A 90 -1.71 7.34 -17.62
N GLY A 91 -1.20 8.02 -18.64
CA GLY A 91 -0.06 7.54 -19.44
C GLY A 91 1.28 7.76 -18.71
N GLU A 92 2.35 7.11 -19.17
CA GLU A 92 3.68 7.17 -18.53
C GLU A 92 4.21 8.60 -18.36
N GLY A 93 4.08 9.44 -19.38
CA GLY A 93 4.47 10.86 -19.27
C GLY A 93 3.71 11.62 -18.19
N GLU A 94 2.47 11.23 -17.87
CA GLU A 94 1.68 11.86 -16.83
C GLU A 94 1.98 11.26 -15.45
N TRP A 95 2.00 9.93 -15.29
CA TRP A 95 2.15 9.36 -13.95
C TRP A 95 3.59 9.35 -13.45
N ASN A 96 4.59 9.53 -14.32
CA ASN A 96 5.99 9.64 -13.92
C ASN A 96 6.27 10.79 -12.94
N GLN A 97 5.40 11.82 -12.92
CA GLN A 97 5.48 12.92 -11.96
C GLN A 97 4.77 12.64 -10.62
N TRP A 98 4.04 11.53 -10.50
CA TRP A 98 3.33 11.16 -9.26
C TRP A 98 4.32 10.59 -8.25
N ASN A 99 4.26 11.06 -7.01
CA ASN A 99 5.24 10.69 -5.98
C ASN A 99 4.90 9.33 -5.35
N TRP A 100 5.49 8.26 -5.88
CA TRP A 100 5.30 6.89 -5.42
C TRP A 100 6.66 6.30 -5.07
N ARG A 101 6.89 6.01 -3.79
CA ARG A 101 8.19 5.53 -3.30
C ARG A 101 8.05 4.24 -2.50
N SER A 102 9.10 3.43 -2.56
CA SER A 102 9.29 2.22 -1.77
C SER A 102 10.61 2.32 -1.02
N GLN A 103 10.60 2.03 0.29
CA GLN A 103 11.80 2.07 1.13
C GLN A 103 11.80 0.94 2.16
N GLY A 104 12.83 0.08 2.13
CA GLY A 104 12.95 -1.04 3.07
C GLY A 104 11.88 -2.13 2.93
N ASP A 105 11.09 -2.10 1.85
CA ASP A 105 10.13 -3.15 1.54
C ASP A 105 10.84 -4.45 1.16
N LEU A 106 10.32 -5.59 1.60
CA LEU A 106 10.78 -6.92 1.23
C LEU A 106 9.95 -7.43 0.04
N LEU A 107 10.60 -7.60 -1.11
CA LEU A 107 9.97 -8.03 -2.36
C LEU A 107 10.36 -9.49 -2.65
N LEU A 108 9.37 -10.38 -2.66
CA LEU A 108 9.57 -11.82 -2.79
C LEU A 108 8.90 -12.38 -4.04
N ASN A 109 9.40 -13.52 -4.51
CA ASN A 109 8.88 -14.24 -5.67
C ASN A 109 8.78 -13.37 -6.94
N GLY A 110 9.79 -12.54 -7.18
CA GLY A 110 9.85 -11.65 -8.35
C GLY A 110 8.94 -10.43 -8.26
N ALA A 111 8.36 -10.13 -7.09
CA ALA A 111 7.67 -8.88 -6.87
C ALA A 111 8.60 -7.68 -7.14
N TYR A 112 8.06 -6.59 -7.70
CA TYR A 112 8.80 -5.34 -7.85
C TYR A 112 7.88 -4.13 -7.69
N PHE A 113 8.48 -3.02 -7.26
CA PHE A 113 7.80 -1.73 -7.10
C PHE A 113 8.38 -0.74 -8.11
N THR A 114 7.54 -0.20 -8.98
CA THR A 114 7.95 0.87 -9.90
C THR A 114 7.77 2.21 -9.19
N SER A 115 8.85 2.90 -8.82
CA SER A 115 8.79 4.23 -8.20
C SER A 115 8.68 5.35 -9.24
N SER A 116 8.18 6.52 -8.81
CA SER A 116 8.03 7.71 -9.66
C SER A 116 7.99 8.99 -8.83
N GLY A 117 8.08 10.13 -9.52
CA GLY A 117 8.10 11.46 -8.91
C GLY A 117 9.49 11.88 -8.46
N ALA A 118 9.59 13.10 -7.91
CA ALA A 118 10.82 13.59 -7.34
C ALA A 118 11.08 12.92 -5.98
N GLU A 119 12.36 12.81 -5.59
CA GLU A 119 12.69 12.49 -4.20
C GLU A 119 12.04 13.54 -3.30
N ALA A 120 10.98 13.15 -2.59
CA ALA A 120 10.18 14.09 -1.81
C ALA A 120 11.07 14.77 -0.77
N SER A 121 11.06 16.10 -0.75
CA SER A 121 11.66 16.90 0.31
C SER A 121 11.11 16.46 1.67
N SER A 122 11.94 16.61 2.71
CA SER A 122 11.70 16.21 4.10
C SER A 122 10.36 16.66 4.71
N SER A 123 9.58 17.52 4.03
CA SER A 123 8.28 18.02 4.46
C SER A 123 7.15 16.98 4.39
N TYR A 124 7.20 16.01 3.46
CA TYR A 124 6.23 14.91 3.40
C TYR A 124 6.53 13.77 4.39
N ALA A 125 7.69 13.83 5.05
CA ALA A 125 8.17 12.83 5.99
C ALA A 125 7.62 12.97 7.41
N ARG A 126 6.60 13.81 7.66
CA ARG A 126 5.81 13.73 8.90
C ARG A 126 4.84 12.56 8.83
N SER A 127 5.36 11.34 8.66
CA SER A 127 4.57 10.15 8.96
C SER A 127 4.41 10.07 10.47
N SER A 128 3.19 9.76 10.94
CA SER A 128 2.93 9.54 12.37
C SER A 128 3.57 8.27 12.91
N LEU A 129 3.94 7.34 12.03
CA LEU A 129 4.64 6.10 12.35
C LEU A 129 5.99 6.01 11.63
N ALA A 130 7.00 5.57 12.38
CA ALA A 130 8.29 5.18 11.83
C ALA A 130 8.23 3.74 11.31
N ALA A 131 8.78 3.50 10.13
CA ALA A 131 8.86 2.16 9.57
C ALA A 131 9.85 1.28 10.35
N LYS A 132 9.43 0.06 10.67
CA LYS A 132 10.29 -1.00 11.19
C LYS A 132 10.86 -1.83 10.04
N SER A 133 11.89 -2.64 10.31
CA SER A 133 12.45 -3.57 9.34
C SER A 133 11.39 -4.54 8.84
N SER A 134 11.35 -4.79 7.53
CA SER A 134 10.47 -5.76 6.90
C SER A 134 10.72 -7.21 7.36
N SER A 135 11.87 -7.48 7.98
CA SER A 135 12.15 -8.76 8.66
C SER A 135 11.24 -9.05 9.85
N LEU A 136 10.61 -8.03 10.43
CA LEU A 136 9.72 -8.16 11.59
C LEU A 136 8.24 -8.30 11.20
N ILE A 137 7.92 -8.32 9.90
CA ILE A 137 6.53 -8.28 9.43
C ILE A 137 5.68 -9.40 10.02
N ASP A 138 6.17 -10.64 9.99
CA ASP A 138 5.42 -11.79 10.52
C ASP A 138 5.00 -11.59 11.98
N MET A 139 5.86 -10.96 12.79
CA MET A 139 5.56 -10.60 14.18
C MET A 139 4.61 -9.40 14.28
N LEU A 140 4.81 -8.37 13.46
CA LEU A 140 4.01 -7.14 13.47
C LEU A 140 2.57 -7.38 13.00
N THR A 141 2.34 -8.35 12.11
CA THR A 141 1.01 -8.69 11.57
C THR A 141 0.42 -9.97 12.16
N TYR A 142 1.10 -10.62 13.11
CA TYR A 142 0.68 -11.91 13.70
C TYR A 142 -0.72 -11.86 14.29
N SER A 143 -1.07 -10.77 14.98
CA SER A 143 -2.36 -10.57 15.62
C SER A 143 -3.37 -9.81 14.75
N SER A 144 -3.16 -9.76 13.43
CA SER A 144 -4.11 -9.14 12.51
C SER A 144 -5.45 -9.88 12.51
N GLY A 145 -6.54 -9.14 12.30
CA GLY A 145 -7.91 -9.66 12.38
C GLY A 145 -8.58 -9.39 13.72
N VAL A 146 -9.66 -10.12 14.01
CA VAL A 146 -10.46 -9.91 15.22
C VAL A 146 -9.73 -10.46 16.46
N LEU A 147 -9.86 -9.74 17.58
CA LEU A 147 -9.44 -10.27 18.86
C LEU A 147 -10.26 -11.53 19.20
N LYS A 148 -9.58 -12.57 19.66
CA LYS A 148 -10.24 -13.79 20.17
C LYS A 148 -10.72 -13.55 21.60
N CYS A 149 -11.84 -12.84 21.72
CA CYS A 149 -12.49 -12.52 22.99
C CYS A 149 -13.24 -13.71 23.58
N ARG A 150 -13.26 -13.82 24.92
CA ARG A 150 -14.15 -14.75 25.66
C ARG A 150 -15.11 -13.94 26.52
N ILE A 151 -16.34 -14.44 26.65
CA ILE A 151 -17.36 -13.82 27.50
C ILE A 151 -16.86 -13.79 28.94
N GLY A 152 -16.93 -12.62 29.59
CA GLY A 152 -16.53 -12.43 30.98
C GLY A 152 -15.04 -12.11 31.21
N THR A 153 -14.23 -12.01 30.16
CA THR A 153 -12.81 -11.60 30.27
C THR A 153 -12.54 -10.36 29.42
N PRO A 154 -11.72 -9.40 29.89
CA PRO A 154 -11.24 -8.33 29.04
C PRO A 154 -10.54 -8.88 27.79
N CYS A 155 -10.79 -8.19 26.68
CA CYS A 155 -9.91 -8.19 25.52
C CYS A 155 -9.07 -6.89 25.61
#